data_AF-A0A821W335-F1
#
_entry.id   AF-A0A821W335-F1
#
_cell.length_a   1.000
_cell.length_b   1.000
_cell.length_c   1.000
_cell.angle_alpha   90.00
_cell.angle_beta   90.00
_cell.angle_gamma   90.00
#
_symmetry.space_group_name_H-M   'P 1'
#
loop_
_entity.id
_entity.type
_entity.pdbx_description
1 polymer ?
#
loop_
_entity_poly.entity_id
_entity_poly.type
_entity_poly.pdbx_seq_one_letter_code
_entity_poly.pdbx_strand_id
1 'polypeptide(L)'
;MTSRIDSQELPSVLLVDLTQFDIINGITISGQCCDGSMSSNNCSSTLSCNLYTVVCLDFVYSGLQANWTFCPLGSQSFRVTINNSDSLNFHLISNASTFLPLQFPLALISDNSISIKIFIFYDYMSTGSVTLINQNSLLSRFNTTFRTDSSYPSASSGIFQRQMLFDISRNTTNMNQLSIGLMTYCQATYYGQQCSVRCISNDDCTSSYTCDTITGIKICTPGWYGVECAFRNKSYIQPICSSNALTCYNDGFCHAFNNTNQPTCCCPFGFTGLNCQYLSTCSINVTCLNGGLCNPSYDPLSRSYYYVCSCAIG
;
A
#
# COMPACT_ATOMS: atom_id res chain seq x y z
N MET A 1 6.56 -28.14 3.81
CA MET A 1 5.82 -26.86 3.75
C MET A 1 6.79 -25.73 4.02
N THR A 2 7.42 -25.20 2.98
CA THR A 2 8.00 -23.86 3.05
C THR A 2 6.83 -22.90 2.91
N SER A 3 6.22 -22.50 4.03
CA SER A 3 5.44 -21.28 4.05
C SER A 3 6.40 -20.18 3.60
N ARG A 4 6.27 -19.76 2.34
CA ARG A 4 6.78 -18.48 1.88
C ARG A 4 6.24 -17.51 2.93
N ILE A 5 7.12 -17.00 3.77
CA ILE A 5 6.81 -15.86 4.61
C ILE A 5 6.67 -14.75 3.58
N ASP A 6 5.47 -14.66 2.98
CA ASP A 6 5.03 -13.42 2.37
C ASP A 6 5.18 -12.42 3.51
N SER A 7 6.18 -11.56 3.40
CA SER A 7 6.28 -10.36 4.22
C SER A 7 4.90 -9.75 4.21
N GLN A 8 4.19 -9.85 5.34
CA GLN A 8 2.75 -9.66 5.40
C GLN A 8 2.47 -8.21 5.01
N GLU A 9 2.09 -8.00 3.74
CA GLU A 9 1.91 -6.68 3.16
C GLU A 9 0.74 -6.04 3.89
N LEU A 10 1.00 -4.90 4.54
CA LEU A 10 0.01 -4.24 5.36
C LEU A 10 -1.14 -3.72 4.47
N PRO A 11 -2.40 -3.83 4.93
CA PRO A 11 -3.57 -3.67 4.07
C PRO A 11 -3.84 -2.23 3.63
N SER A 12 -3.30 -1.24 4.35
CA SER A 12 -3.57 0.17 4.11
C SER A 12 -2.29 1.01 4.18
N VAL A 13 -2.33 2.19 3.57
CA VAL A 13 -1.23 3.16 3.60
C VAL A 13 -1.79 4.53 3.99
N LEU A 14 -1.11 5.20 4.93
CA LEU A 14 -1.28 6.62 5.22
C LEU A 14 -0.21 7.43 4.50
N LEU A 15 -0.64 8.40 3.72
CA LEU A 15 0.17 9.44 3.12
C LEU A 15 0.16 10.67 4.02
N VAL A 16 1.35 11.11 4.42
CA VAL A 16 1.55 12.38 5.14
C VAL A 16 2.35 13.31 4.23
N ASP A 17 1.66 14.29 3.66
CA ASP A 17 2.23 15.32 2.81
C ASP A 17 2.52 16.58 3.64
N LEU A 18 3.78 16.98 3.78
CA LEU A 18 4.12 18.29 4.36
C LEU A 18 4.23 19.27 3.19
N THR A 19 3.43 20.34 3.17
CA THR A 19 3.36 21.22 2.00
C THR A 19 4.10 22.53 2.18
N GLN A 20 3.84 23.22 3.29
CA GLN A 20 4.37 24.56 3.58
C GLN A 20 4.72 24.67 5.06
N PHE A 21 5.90 25.19 5.39
CA PHE A 21 6.30 25.53 6.74
C PHE A 21 6.76 26.99 6.81
N ASP A 22 6.07 27.80 7.59
CA ASP A 22 6.36 29.21 7.77
C ASP A 22 6.96 29.45 9.16
N ILE A 23 8.19 29.97 9.16
CA ILE A 23 8.99 30.23 10.36
C ILE A 23 8.81 31.69 10.72
N ILE A 24 8.17 31.95 11.85
CA ILE A 24 8.03 33.30 12.36
C ILE A 24 9.24 33.62 13.24
N ASN A 25 10.00 34.65 12.87
CA ASN A 25 11.18 35.20 13.55
C ASN A 25 12.47 34.35 13.56
N GLY A 26 12.51 33.14 12.97
CA GLY A 26 13.76 32.40 12.73
C GLY A 26 14.54 31.90 13.97
N ILE A 27 13.89 31.87 15.15
CA ILE A 27 14.53 31.58 16.45
C ILE A 27 14.06 30.20 16.96
N THR A 28 14.88 29.42 17.68
CA THR A 28 14.50 28.16 18.38
C THR A 28 13.59 28.39 19.59
N ILE A 29 13.07 27.31 20.20
CA ILE A 29 12.42 27.38 21.53
C ILE A 29 13.39 27.92 22.60
N SER A 30 14.69 27.66 22.45
CA SER A 30 15.75 28.12 23.35
C SER A 30 16.23 29.56 23.09
N GLY A 31 15.67 30.25 22.09
CA GLY A 31 16.04 31.64 21.78
C GLY A 31 17.27 31.81 20.86
N GLN A 32 17.77 30.72 20.26
CA GLN A 32 18.94 30.70 19.39
C GLN A 32 18.56 30.80 17.90
N CYS A 33 19.43 31.38 17.08
CA CYS A 33 19.25 31.37 15.62
C CYS A 33 19.66 30.02 15.02
N CYS A 34 19.18 29.73 13.80
CA CYS A 34 19.49 28.48 13.08
C CYS A 34 20.99 28.17 12.95
N ASP A 35 21.82 29.20 12.88
CA ASP A 35 23.28 29.14 12.71
C ASP A 35 24.05 29.07 14.05
N GLY A 36 23.32 28.89 15.16
CA GLY A 36 23.88 28.88 16.51
C GLY A 36 24.32 30.25 17.03
N SER A 37 24.07 31.35 16.29
CA SER A 37 24.36 32.69 16.78
C SER A 37 23.40 33.07 17.91
N MET A 38 23.94 33.73 18.94
CA MET A 38 23.15 34.34 20.01
C MET A 38 22.93 35.80 19.67
N SER A 39 21.96 36.11 18.79
CA SER A 39 21.59 37.51 18.55
C SER A 39 20.41 37.91 19.43
N SER A 40 20.55 39.07 20.06
CA SER A 40 19.47 39.77 20.75
C SER A 40 18.33 40.07 19.77
N ASN A 41 17.27 39.26 19.81
CA ASN A 41 15.95 39.48 19.20
C ASN A 41 15.83 39.52 17.67
N ASN A 42 16.90 39.42 16.87
CA ASN A 42 16.79 39.38 15.40
C ASN A 42 17.88 38.49 14.78
N CYS A 43 17.48 37.33 14.26
CA CYS A 43 18.36 36.50 13.44
C CYS A 43 18.64 37.18 12.10
N SER A 44 19.87 37.07 11.58
CA SER A 44 20.24 37.68 10.30
C SER A 44 19.36 37.10 9.17
N SER A 45 18.76 37.99 8.37
CA SER A 45 17.84 37.66 7.25
C SER A 45 18.52 36.98 6.05
N THR A 46 19.73 36.45 6.24
CA THR A 46 20.63 35.87 5.22
C THR A 46 21.10 34.47 5.59
N LEU A 47 20.38 33.80 6.50
CA LEU A 47 20.81 32.51 7.04
C LEU A 47 20.10 31.34 6.36
N SER A 48 20.91 30.38 5.92
CA SER A 48 20.45 29.07 5.47
C SER A 48 20.27 28.17 6.69
N CYS A 49 19.09 27.59 6.87
CA CYS A 49 18.76 26.72 8.00
C CYS A 49 18.65 25.27 7.52
N ASN A 50 19.48 24.39 8.07
CA ASN A 50 19.30 22.94 7.90
C ASN A 50 18.29 22.46 8.92
N LEU A 51 17.19 21.88 8.44
CA LEU A 51 16.15 21.31 9.25
C LEU A 51 16.21 19.79 9.20
N TYR A 52 16.04 19.18 10.36
CA TYR A 52 15.73 17.77 10.51
C TYR A 52 14.29 17.62 10.97
N THR A 53 13.46 17.01 10.13
CA THR A 53 12.03 16.84 10.37
C THR A 53 11.74 15.39 10.72
N VAL A 54 10.97 15.17 11.77
CA VAL A 54 10.50 13.86 12.20
C VAL A 54 8.98 13.85 12.19
N VAL A 55 8.40 12.87 11.51
CA VAL A 55 6.96 12.57 11.53
C VAL A 55 6.77 11.25 12.27
N CYS A 56 5.97 11.29 13.32
CA CYS A 56 5.78 10.20 14.27
C CYS A 56 4.29 9.88 14.39
N LEU A 57 3.92 8.62 14.15
CA LEU A 57 2.56 8.14 14.27
C LEU A 57 2.35 7.41 15.59
N ASP A 58 1.23 7.69 16.25
CA ASP A 58 0.86 7.15 17.54
C ASP A 58 -0.64 6.87 17.62
N PHE A 59 -1.05 6.08 18.61
CA PHE A 59 -2.46 5.87 18.93
C PHE A 59 -3.06 7.12 19.59
N VAL A 60 -4.38 7.28 19.49
CA VAL A 60 -5.10 8.35 20.20
C VAL A 60 -5.42 7.88 21.62
N TYR A 61 -4.81 8.50 22.63
CA TYR A 61 -5.05 8.15 24.05
C TYR A 61 -5.93 9.17 24.77
N SER A 62 -6.84 8.70 25.62
CA SER A 62 -7.64 9.53 26.54
C SER A 62 -6.89 9.83 27.84
N GLY A 63 -5.88 10.71 27.76
CA GLY A 63 -5.25 11.33 28.93
C GLY A 63 -3.88 10.79 29.35
N LEU A 64 -3.07 11.73 29.87
CA LEU A 64 -1.71 11.64 30.43
C LEU A 64 -0.55 11.38 29.44
N GLN A 65 0.12 12.48 29.11
CA GLN A 65 1.45 12.63 28.49
C GLN A 65 1.75 11.69 27.32
N ALA A 66 1.33 12.09 26.12
CA ALA A 66 1.84 11.51 24.88
C ALA A 66 3.37 11.60 24.89
N ASN A 67 4.04 10.46 25.05
CA ASN A 67 5.48 10.40 24.90
C ASN A 67 5.79 10.80 23.45
N TRP A 68 6.34 12.00 23.29
CA TRP A 68 6.58 12.60 21.98
C TRP A 68 7.58 11.78 21.15
N THR A 69 8.47 11.01 21.78
CA THR A 69 9.48 10.20 21.09
C THR A 69 9.05 8.76 20.83
N PHE A 70 7.89 8.33 21.32
CA PHE A 70 7.39 6.98 21.10
C PHE A 70 6.40 6.96 19.92
N CYS A 71 6.68 6.14 18.90
CA CYS A 71 5.95 6.11 17.64
C CYS A 71 5.55 4.67 17.28
N PRO A 72 4.59 4.06 18.01
CA PRO A 72 4.25 2.65 17.84
C PRO A 72 3.67 2.31 16.46
N LEU A 73 3.09 3.30 15.76
CA LEU A 73 2.58 3.15 14.40
C LEU A 73 3.64 3.45 13.32
N GLY A 74 4.85 3.82 13.74
CA GLY A 74 5.97 4.12 12.85
C GLY A 74 6.40 5.59 12.90
N SER A 75 7.65 5.81 12.50
CA SER A 75 8.24 7.14 12.37
C SER A 75 9.09 7.22 11.13
N GLN A 76 9.08 8.36 10.46
CA GLN A 76 9.98 8.68 9.37
C GLN A 76 10.60 10.05 9.59
N SER A 77 11.79 10.25 9.05
CA SER A 77 12.52 11.50 9.21
C SER A 77 13.27 11.86 7.95
N PHE A 78 13.40 13.14 7.68
CA PHE A 78 14.12 13.65 6.51
C PHE A 78 14.79 14.98 6.83
N ARG A 79 15.71 15.38 5.95
CA ARG A 79 16.43 16.65 6.06
C ARG A 79 16.04 17.58 4.93
N VAL A 80 15.99 18.86 5.24
CA VAL A 80 15.69 19.90 4.26
C VAL A 80 16.45 21.18 4.61
N THR A 81 16.93 21.89 3.60
CA THR A 81 17.63 23.15 3.79
C THR A 81 16.74 24.30 3.30
N ILE A 82 16.55 25.29 4.17
CA ILE A 82 15.89 26.56 3.84
C ILE A 82 16.99 27.58 3.55
N ASN A 83 16.89 28.31 2.43
CA ASN A 83 17.88 29.33 2.08
C ASN A 83 17.23 30.72 2.12
N ASN A 84 17.68 31.58 3.04
CA ASN A 84 17.33 33.01 3.09
C ASN A 84 15.82 33.28 2.96
N SER A 85 15.00 32.44 3.61
CA SER A 85 13.55 32.51 3.52
C SER A 85 12.95 32.15 4.86
N ASP A 86 11.89 32.88 5.23
CA ASP A 86 11.06 32.59 6.40
C ASP A 86 9.93 31.61 6.07
N SER A 87 9.91 31.11 4.83
CA SER A 87 8.91 30.18 4.34
C SER A 87 9.55 29.04 3.54
N LEU A 88 9.05 27.84 3.75
CA LEU A 88 9.52 26.63 3.08
C LEU A 88 8.36 25.93 2.41
N ASN A 89 8.41 25.83 1.09
CA ASN A 89 7.55 24.94 0.34
C ASN A 89 8.29 23.63 0.08
N PHE A 90 7.85 22.54 0.69
CA PHE A 90 8.55 21.25 0.57
C PHE A 90 8.51 20.69 -0.86
N HIS A 91 7.52 21.05 -1.67
CA HIS A 91 7.40 20.58 -3.06
C HIS A 91 8.34 21.29 -4.04
N LEU A 92 8.88 22.45 -3.68
CA LEU A 92 9.78 23.24 -4.53
C LEU A 92 11.26 22.91 -4.34
N ILE A 93 11.58 21.95 -3.46
CA ILE A 93 12.95 21.60 -3.10
C ILE A 93 13.32 20.35 -3.87
N SER A 94 14.40 20.43 -4.67
CA SER A 94 14.83 19.39 -5.60
C SER A 94 14.97 17.98 -5.00
N ASN A 95 15.19 17.89 -3.69
CA ASN A 95 15.27 16.61 -2.98
C ASN A 95 13.92 16.18 -2.37
N ALA A 96 13.09 17.09 -1.87
CA ALA A 96 11.90 16.74 -1.10
C ALA A 96 10.71 16.24 -1.93
N SER A 97 10.64 16.61 -3.21
CA SER A 97 9.69 16.04 -4.16
C SER A 97 9.92 14.54 -4.44
N THR A 98 11.08 13.97 -4.08
CA THR A 98 11.37 12.55 -4.30
C THR A 98 10.91 11.63 -3.17
N PHE A 99 10.60 12.19 -1.99
CA PHE A 99 10.24 11.41 -0.80
C PHE A 99 8.94 11.86 -0.12
N LEU A 100 8.31 12.95 -0.58
CA LEU A 100 6.96 13.32 -0.18
C LEU A 100 5.94 12.88 -1.25
N PRO A 101 4.71 12.50 -0.84
CA PRO A 101 4.25 12.34 0.54
C PRO A 101 4.91 11.15 1.25
N LEU A 102 5.15 11.27 2.56
CA LEU A 102 5.67 10.16 3.37
C LEU A 102 4.64 9.03 3.41
N GLN A 103 5.09 7.79 3.17
CA GLN A 103 4.21 6.63 3.12
C GLN A 103 4.39 5.78 4.37
N PHE A 104 3.29 5.58 5.11
CA PHE A 104 3.26 4.70 6.28
C PHE A 104 2.34 3.52 5.99
N PRO A 105 2.89 2.33 5.75
CA PRO A 105 2.10 1.10 5.73
C PRO A 105 1.51 0.85 7.12
N LEU A 106 0.20 0.60 7.20
CA LEU A 106 -0.54 0.48 8.45
C LEU A 106 -1.36 -0.82 8.49
N ALA A 107 -1.31 -1.48 9.64
CA ALA A 107 -2.25 -2.56 9.99
C ALA A 107 -3.68 -2.00 10.12
N LEU A 108 -4.68 -2.89 10.17
CA LEU A 108 -6.07 -2.50 10.43
C LEU A 108 -6.16 -1.73 11.76
N ILE A 109 -6.65 -0.50 11.74
CA ILE A 109 -6.80 0.34 12.93
C ILE A 109 -8.26 0.28 13.39
N SER A 110 -8.50 -0.23 14.61
CA SER A 110 -9.85 -0.45 15.15
C SER A 110 -10.66 0.83 15.32
N ASP A 111 -10.00 1.93 15.71
CA ASP A 111 -10.66 3.16 16.17
C ASP A 111 -10.66 4.27 15.12
N ASN A 112 -10.21 3.95 13.90
CA ASN A 112 -10.11 4.87 12.75
C ASN A 112 -9.40 6.20 13.03
N SER A 113 -8.62 6.32 14.10
CA SER A 113 -8.04 7.60 14.50
C SER A 113 -6.56 7.43 14.80
N ILE A 114 -5.74 8.28 14.21
CA ILE A 114 -4.28 8.28 14.31
C ILE A 114 -3.85 9.62 14.89
N SER A 115 -3.00 9.59 15.90
CA SER A 115 -2.30 10.79 16.38
C SER A 115 -1.02 10.98 15.58
N ILE A 116 -0.86 12.15 14.98
CA ILE A 116 0.30 12.52 14.17
C ILE A 116 1.07 13.59 14.94
N LYS A 117 2.34 13.32 15.24
CA LYS A 117 3.26 14.22 15.94
C LYS A 117 4.39 14.60 14.99
N ILE A 118 4.64 15.89 14.82
CA ILE A 118 5.67 16.41 13.92
C ILE A 118 6.64 17.26 14.72
N PHE A 119 7.93 17.00 14.53
CA PHE A 119 9.03 17.72 15.15
C PHE A 119 9.92 18.29 14.07
N ILE A 120 10.32 19.54 14.27
CA ILE A 120 11.31 20.18 13.43
C ILE A 120 12.44 20.64 14.34
N PHE A 121 13.65 20.23 14.00
CA PHE A 121 14.88 20.59 14.71
C PHE A 121 15.81 21.33 13.77
N TYR A 122 16.64 22.20 14.31
CA TYR A 122 17.83 22.65 13.59
C TYR A 122 18.91 21.58 13.63
N ASP A 123 19.45 21.25 12.46
CA ASP A 123 20.59 20.36 12.30
C ASP A 123 21.87 21.18 12.16
N TYR A 124 22.48 21.51 13.30
CA TYR A 124 23.71 22.32 13.36
C TYR A 124 24.94 21.58 12.79
N MET A 125 24.92 20.24 12.78
CA MET A 125 26.07 19.42 12.43
C MET A 125 25.90 18.89 11.00
N SER A 126 26.54 19.57 10.04
CA SER A 126 26.65 19.09 8.64
C SER A 126 27.36 17.74 8.47
N THR A 127 27.73 17.05 9.56
CA THR A 127 28.54 15.83 9.59
C THR A 127 27.75 14.58 10.01
N GLY A 128 26.56 14.36 9.42
CA GLY A 128 25.97 13.03 9.19
C GLY A 128 25.72 12.08 10.38
N SER A 129 26.04 12.44 11.62
CA SER A 129 26.04 11.54 12.77
C SER A 129 24.88 11.88 13.70
N VAL A 130 23.75 11.20 13.46
CA VAL A 130 22.49 11.28 14.20
C VAL A 130 22.65 10.73 15.62
N THR A 131 23.25 11.48 16.54
CA THR A 131 23.35 11.03 17.94
C THR A 131 22.96 12.07 18.98
N LEU A 132 22.85 13.35 18.64
CA LEU A 132 22.57 14.39 19.64
C LEU A 132 21.59 15.46 19.11
N ILE A 133 20.38 15.05 18.71
CA ILE A 133 19.25 15.99 18.66
C ILE A 133 18.89 16.28 20.11
N ASN A 134 19.49 17.32 20.67
CA ASN A 134 19.19 17.77 22.03
C ASN A 134 17.86 18.55 22.03
N GLN A 135 17.21 18.66 23.19
CA GLN A 135 15.98 19.47 23.32
C GLN A 135 16.20 20.94 22.95
N ASN A 136 17.45 21.41 22.98
CA ASN A 136 17.81 22.80 22.71
C ASN A 136 17.77 23.16 21.22
N SER A 137 17.90 22.18 20.31
CA SER A 137 17.79 22.37 18.86
C SER A 137 16.36 22.25 18.33
N LEU A 138 15.39 21.95 19.19
CA LEU A 138 13.98 21.88 18.81
C LEU A 138 13.47 23.27 18.39
N LEU A 139 12.99 23.35 17.15
CA LEU A 139 12.42 24.57 16.57
C LEU A 139 10.92 24.64 16.86
N SER A 140 10.19 23.59 16.50
CA SER A 140 8.72 23.56 16.56
C SER A 140 8.17 22.16 16.84
N ARG A 141 7.00 22.12 17.47
CA ARG A 141 6.20 20.91 17.65
C ARG A 141 4.80 21.13 17.12
N PHE A 142 4.29 20.14 16.40
CA PHE A 142 2.92 20.10 15.93
C PHE A 142 2.31 18.75 16.27
N ASN A 143 1.01 18.75 16.55
CA ASN A 143 0.23 17.53 16.64
C ASN A 143 -1.14 17.72 15.99
N THR A 144 -1.70 16.62 15.50
CA THR A 144 -3.08 16.55 15.05
C THR A 144 -3.60 15.13 15.20
N THR A 145 -4.92 14.99 15.17
CA THR A 145 -5.59 13.70 15.07
C THR A 145 -6.21 13.57 13.68
N PHE A 146 -5.92 12.47 13.00
CA PHE A 146 -6.51 12.15 11.72
C PHE A 146 -7.49 11.01 11.87
N ARG A 147 -8.74 11.24 11.48
CA ARG A 147 -9.76 10.19 11.42
C ARG A 147 -9.82 9.66 9.99
N THR A 148 -9.53 8.37 9.82
CA THR A 148 -9.59 7.69 8.54
C THR A 148 -11.04 7.60 8.06
N ASP A 149 -11.24 7.78 6.75
CA ASP A 149 -12.56 7.68 6.15
C ASP A 149 -13.10 6.25 6.21
N SER A 150 -14.42 6.10 6.34
CA SER A 150 -15.06 4.78 6.38
C SER A 150 -14.87 3.99 5.08
N SER A 151 -14.73 4.67 3.95
CA SER A 151 -14.43 4.10 2.65
C SER A 151 -13.05 4.57 2.21
N TYR A 152 -12.08 3.66 2.15
CA TYR A 152 -10.74 4.00 1.71
C TYR A 152 -10.77 4.11 0.18
N PRO A 153 -10.41 5.26 -0.41
CA PRO A 153 -10.32 5.40 -1.84
C PRO A 153 -9.17 4.55 -2.39
N SER A 154 -9.18 4.32 -3.71
CA SER A 154 -8.00 3.85 -4.42
C SER A 154 -6.88 4.91 -4.36
N ALA A 155 -5.62 4.47 -4.53
CA ALA A 155 -4.47 5.38 -4.54
C ALA A 155 -4.61 6.53 -5.56
N SER A 156 -5.33 6.32 -6.66
CA SER A 156 -5.52 7.30 -7.74
C SER A 156 -6.72 8.24 -7.54
N SER A 157 -7.62 7.95 -6.60
CA SER A 157 -8.88 8.69 -6.41
C SER A 157 -9.03 9.31 -5.03
N GLY A 158 -8.04 9.17 -4.15
CA GLY A 158 -8.11 9.79 -2.83
C GLY A 158 -7.86 11.29 -2.86
N ILE A 159 -8.43 11.95 -1.85
CA ILE A 159 -8.35 13.40 -1.67
C ILE A 159 -7.58 13.66 -0.40
N PHE A 160 -6.56 14.52 -0.48
CA PHE A 160 -5.83 14.97 0.70
C PHE A 160 -6.70 15.88 1.57
N GLN A 161 -6.92 15.48 2.82
CA GLN A 161 -7.46 16.36 3.86
C GLN A 161 -6.36 17.33 4.28
N ARG A 162 -6.50 18.60 3.90
CA ARG A 162 -5.51 19.64 4.21
C ARG A 162 -5.78 20.27 5.57
N GLN A 163 -4.73 20.44 6.36
CA GLN A 163 -4.78 21.06 7.67
C GLN A 163 -3.64 22.06 7.83
N MET A 164 -3.92 23.17 8.50
CA MET A 164 -2.91 24.11 8.98
C MET A 164 -2.71 23.88 10.48
N LEU A 165 -1.49 23.57 10.87
CA LEU A 165 -1.09 23.33 12.26
C LEU A 165 -0.33 24.54 12.80
N PHE A 166 -0.53 24.80 14.09
CA PHE A 166 0.14 25.87 14.81
C PHE A 166 1.12 25.30 15.82
N ASP A 167 2.28 25.94 15.96
CA ASP A 167 3.34 25.46 16.82
C ASP A 167 2.91 25.48 18.29
N ILE A 168 2.85 24.30 18.92
CA ILE A 168 2.41 24.17 20.30
C ILE A 168 3.57 24.28 21.30
N SER A 169 4.78 24.56 20.82
CA SER A 169 5.95 24.69 21.69
C SER A 169 6.03 26.04 22.39
N ARG A 170 5.33 27.06 21.91
CA ARG A 170 5.35 28.43 22.45
C ARG A 170 3.95 28.89 22.83
N ASN A 171 3.89 29.75 23.84
CA ASN A 171 2.65 30.40 24.28
C ASN A 171 2.65 31.87 23.83
N THR A 172 2.71 32.10 22.52
CA THR A 172 2.85 33.43 21.90
C THR A 172 1.89 33.58 20.72
N THR A 173 1.51 34.80 20.36
CA THR A 173 0.62 35.05 19.21
C THR A 173 1.28 34.83 17.84
N ASN A 174 2.61 34.86 17.78
CA ASN A 174 3.42 34.66 16.59
C ASN A 174 4.02 33.24 16.59
N MET A 175 3.22 32.24 16.20
CA MET A 175 3.61 30.82 16.17
C MET A 175 3.98 30.39 14.76
N ASN A 176 5.00 29.54 14.64
CA ASN A 176 5.31 28.88 13.37
C ASN A 176 4.10 28.08 12.88
N GLN A 177 3.91 28.03 11.56
CA GLN A 177 2.75 27.39 10.93
C GLN A 177 3.21 26.28 10.00
N LEU A 178 2.52 25.14 10.04
CA LEU A 178 2.81 24.00 9.17
C LEU A 178 1.53 23.56 8.46
N SER A 179 1.51 23.65 7.15
CA SER A 179 0.46 23.08 6.31
C SER A 179 0.80 21.64 5.95
N ILE A 180 -0.16 20.75 6.15
CA ILE A 180 -0.05 19.32 5.80
C ILE A 180 -1.27 18.86 5.00
N GLY A 181 -1.10 17.78 4.25
CA GLY A 181 -2.15 16.99 3.63
C GLY A 181 -2.10 15.55 4.13
N LEU A 182 -3.25 14.98 4.46
CA LEU A 182 -3.37 13.60 4.93
C LEU A 182 -4.31 12.81 4.01
N MET A 183 -3.91 11.62 3.60
CA MET A 183 -4.73 10.74 2.76
C MET A 183 -4.46 9.28 3.12
N THR A 184 -5.50 8.46 3.16
CA THR A 184 -5.36 7.00 3.28
C THR A 184 -5.89 6.28 2.05
N TYR A 185 -5.27 5.16 1.69
CA TYR A 185 -5.75 4.28 0.63
C TYR A 185 -5.44 2.81 0.95
N CYS A 186 -6.09 1.89 0.25
CA CYS A 186 -5.81 0.46 0.39
C CYS A 186 -4.64 0.01 -0.47
N GLN A 187 -3.77 -0.83 0.12
CA GLN A 187 -2.71 -1.49 -0.63
C GLN A 187 -3.31 -2.31 -1.78
N ALA A 188 -2.51 -2.58 -2.82
CA ALA A 188 -2.94 -3.40 -3.94
C ALA A 188 -3.60 -4.70 -3.43
N THR A 189 -4.70 -5.10 -4.07
CA THR A 189 -5.52 -6.28 -3.71
C THR A 189 -6.36 -6.17 -2.43
N TYR A 190 -6.30 -5.05 -1.69
CA TYR A 190 -7.19 -4.79 -0.55
C TYR A 190 -8.23 -3.72 -0.87
N TYR A 191 -9.42 -3.91 -0.31
CA TYR A 191 -10.61 -3.11 -0.58
C TYR A 191 -11.53 -3.09 0.64
N GLY A 192 -12.66 -2.39 0.51
CA GLY A 192 -13.66 -2.32 1.55
C GLY A 192 -13.28 -1.33 2.65
N GLN A 193 -14.12 -1.28 3.68
CA GLN A 193 -13.88 -0.43 4.83
C GLN A 193 -12.59 -0.88 5.54
N GLN A 194 -11.74 0.08 5.88
CA GLN A 194 -10.44 -0.16 6.52
C GLN A 194 -9.50 -1.10 5.73
N CYS A 195 -9.75 -1.36 4.44
CA CYS A 195 -8.95 -2.31 3.66
C CYS A 195 -9.00 -3.74 4.22
N SER A 196 -10.14 -4.12 4.81
CA SER A 196 -10.34 -5.42 5.45
C SER A 196 -10.60 -6.57 4.48
N VAL A 197 -10.96 -6.27 3.22
CA VAL A 197 -11.31 -7.29 2.22
C VAL A 197 -10.18 -7.45 1.23
N ARG A 198 -9.56 -8.63 1.20
CA ARG A 198 -8.57 -8.98 0.18
C ARG A 198 -9.24 -9.65 -1.01
N CYS A 199 -9.05 -9.10 -2.20
CA CYS A 199 -9.55 -9.66 -3.45
C CYS A 199 -8.49 -9.59 -4.56
N ILE A 200 -8.29 -10.71 -5.24
CA ILE A 200 -7.45 -10.80 -6.45
C ILE A 200 -8.35 -11.34 -7.54
N SER A 201 -8.49 -10.57 -8.62
CA SER A 201 -9.27 -10.99 -9.79
C SER A 201 -8.74 -12.32 -10.29
N ASN A 202 -9.65 -13.23 -10.62
CA ASN A 202 -9.31 -14.52 -11.19
C ASN A 202 -10.01 -14.68 -12.52
N ASP A 203 -9.35 -15.29 -13.48
CA ASP A 203 -9.97 -15.61 -14.76
C ASP A 203 -9.40 -16.93 -15.26
N ASP A 204 -9.89 -18.02 -14.67
CA ASP A 204 -9.44 -19.39 -14.96
C ASP A 204 -10.65 -20.30 -15.26
N CYS A 205 -10.36 -21.55 -15.64
CA CYS A 205 -11.37 -22.58 -15.92
C CYS A 205 -12.26 -22.97 -14.73
N THR A 206 -11.88 -22.58 -13.51
CA THR A 206 -12.53 -22.96 -12.24
C THR A 206 -13.29 -21.82 -11.58
N SER A 207 -12.90 -20.57 -11.82
CA SER A 207 -13.61 -19.38 -11.35
C SER A 207 -13.20 -18.17 -12.18
N SER A 208 -14.17 -17.28 -12.44
CA SER A 208 -13.90 -16.04 -13.19
C SER A 208 -14.67 -14.88 -12.57
N TYR A 209 -13.92 -13.88 -12.09
CA TYR A 209 -14.45 -12.71 -11.42
C TYR A 209 -13.46 -11.55 -11.40
N THR A 210 -14.00 -10.33 -11.31
CA THR A 210 -13.25 -9.13 -10.98
C THR A 210 -13.55 -8.71 -9.54
N CYS A 211 -12.74 -7.80 -8.99
CA CYS A 211 -12.96 -7.27 -7.66
C CYS A 211 -13.68 -5.93 -7.77
N ASP A 212 -14.76 -5.76 -7.00
CA ASP A 212 -15.37 -4.46 -6.80
C ASP A 212 -14.35 -3.50 -6.16
N THR A 213 -14.14 -2.34 -6.77
CA THR A 213 -13.06 -1.43 -6.38
C THR A 213 -13.32 -0.68 -5.08
N ILE A 214 -14.55 -0.74 -4.55
CA ILE A 214 -14.95 -0.05 -3.32
C ILE A 214 -15.04 -1.06 -2.17
N THR A 215 -15.72 -2.19 -2.39
CA THR A 215 -16.07 -3.16 -1.36
C THR A 215 -15.15 -4.38 -1.34
N GLY A 216 -14.48 -4.69 -2.45
CA GLY A 216 -13.70 -5.91 -2.61
C GLY A 216 -14.52 -7.17 -2.88
N ILE A 217 -15.84 -7.04 -3.03
CA ILE A 217 -16.71 -8.16 -3.34
C ILE A 217 -16.36 -8.70 -4.73
N LYS A 218 -16.38 -10.03 -4.87
CA LYS A 218 -16.19 -10.70 -6.16
C LYS A 218 -17.38 -10.42 -7.06
N ILE A 219 -17.13 -9.80 -8.21
CA ILE A 219 -18.10 -9.58 -9.27
C ILE A 219 -17.87 -10.67 -10.31
N CYS A 220 -18.78 -11.65 -10.37
CA CYS A 220 -18.66 -12.74 -11.33
C CYS A 220 -18.71 -12.22 -12.76
N THR A 221 -17.82 -12.74 -13.61
CA THR A 221 -17.87 -12.42 -15.05
C THR A 221 -19.12 -13.03 -15.68
N PRO A 222 -19.59 -12.51 -16.83
CA PRO A 222 -20.76 -13.05 -17.52
C PRO A 222 -20.69 -14.57 -17.70
N GLY A 223 -21.75 -15.28 -17.29
CA GLY A 223 -21.82 -16.74 -17.32
C GLY A 223 -21.36 -17.44 -16.05
N TRP A 224 -20.80 -16.72 -15.08
CA TRP A 224 -20.39 -17.25 -13.78
C TRP A 224 -21.30 -16.74 -12.65
N TYR A 225 -21.46 -17.53 -11.58
CA TYR A 225 -22.27 -17.18 -10.41
C TYR A 225 -21.83 -17.92 -9.14
N GLY A 226 -22.47 -17.55 -8.02
CA GLY A 226 -22.14 -18.01 -6.67
C GLY A 226 -21.14 -17.09 -5.97
N VAL A 227 -20.97 -17.27 -4.66
CA VAL A 227 -20.14 -16.39 -3.83
C VAL A 227 -18.65 -16.40 -4.24
N GLU A 228 -18.17 -17.55 -4.73
CA GLU A 228 -16.80 -17.71 -5.24
C GLU A 228 -16.70 -17.56 -6.76
N CYS A 229 -17.81 -17.26 -7.46
CA CYS A 229 -17.89 -17.23 -8.92
C CYS A 229 -17.33 -18.50 -9.58
N ALA A 230 -17.56 -19.64 -8.93
CA ALA A 230 -17.05 -20.96 -9.32
C ALA A 230 -18.09 -21.81 -10.07
N PHE A 231 -19.35 -21.36 -10.12
CA PHE A 231 -20.39 -22.04 -10.87
C PHE A 231 -20.61 -21.37 -12.22
N ARG A 232 -20.79 -22.17 -13.27
CA ARG A 232 -21.12 -21.67 -14.60
C ARG A 232 -22.56 -21.94 -15.01
N ASN A 233 -23.11 -20.97 -15.72
CA ASN A 233 -24.33 -21.14 -16.49
C ASN A 233 -23.97 -21.79 -17.83
N LYS A 234 -24.27 -23.08 -17.99
CA LYS A 234 -23.98 -23.85 -19.21
C LYS A 234 -24.66 -23.29 -20.48
N SER A 235 -25.73 -22.50 -20.32
CA SER A 235 -26.43 -21.87 -21.44
C SER A 235 -25.75 -20.58 -21.91
N TYR A 236 -24.87 -20.00 -21.11
CA TYR A 236 -24.10 -18.82 -21.50
C TYR A 236 -22.87 -19.23 -22.31
N ILE A 237 -22.69 -18.61 -23.47
CA ILE A 237 -21.53 -18.81 -24.36
C ILE A 237 -20.90 -17.43 -24.59
N GLN A 238 -19.60 -17.30 -24.30
CA GLN A 238 -18.88 -16.05 -24.54
C GLN A 238 -18.89 -15.71 -26.05
N PRO A 239 -19.04 -14.43 -26.45
CA PRO A 239 -19.10 -14.04 -27.87
C PRO A 239 -17.91 -14.55 -28.71
N ILE A 240 -16.70 -14.51 -28.14
CA ILE A 240 -15.46 -14.99 -28.78
C ILE A 240 -15.50 -16.51 -29.03
N CYS A 241 -16.19 -17.27 -28.18
CA CYS A 241 -16.37 -18.71 -28.36
C CYS A 241 -17.33 -19.03 -29.51
N SER A 242 -18.37 -18.21 -29.69
CA SER A 242 -19.34 -18.38 -30.77
C SER A 242 -18.75 -18.13 -32.17
N SER A 243 -17.75 -17.25 -32.28
CA SER A 243 -17.15 -16.88 -33.57
C SER A 243 -15.97 -17.75 -34.01
N ASN A 244 -15.31 -18.47 -33.09
CA ASN A 244 -14.07 -19.22 -33.37
C ASN A 244 -14.26 -20.70 -33.72
N ALA A 245 -15.50 -21.21 -33.79
CA ALA A 245 -15.82 -22.61 -34.09
C ALA A 245 -15.05 -23.67 -33.25
N LEU A 246 -14.53 -23.28 -32.08
CA LEU A 246 -13.82 -24.18 -31.17
C LEU A 246 -14.80 -25.17 -30.54
N THR A 247 -14.61 -26.46 -30.81
CA THR A 247 -15.44 -27.54 -30.25
C THR A 247 -14.73 -28.19 -29.07
N CYS A 248 -15.35 -28.14 -27.90
CA CYS A 248 -14.87 -28.81 -26.70
C CYS A 248 -15.66 -30.11 -26.47
N TYR A 249 -14.96 -31.23 -26.31
CA TYR A 249 -15.53 -32.56 -26.07
C TYR A 249 -15.67 -32.86 -24.58
N ASN A 250 -16.34 -33.97 -24.26
CA ASN A 250 -16.44 -34.52 -22.91
C ASN A 250 -16.93 -33.50 -21.85
N ASP A 251 -17.97 -32.75 -22.17
CA ASP A 251 -18.52 -31.65 -21.34
C ASP A 251 -17.52 -30.52 -21.01
N GLY A 252 -16.43 -30.42 -21.77
CA GLY A 252 -15.57 -29.25 -21.79
C GLY A 252 -16.33 -28.02 -22.31
N PHE A 253 -15.90 -26.85 -21.88
CA PHE A 253 -16.50 -25.59 -22.30
C PHE A 253 -15.41 -24.65 -22.83
N CYS A 254 -15.80 -23.80 -23.77
CA CYS A 254 -14.92 -22.78 -24.30
C CYS A 254 -14.83 -21.59 -23.33
N HIS A 255 -13.61 -21.12 -23.08
CA HIS A 255 -13.34 -19.91 -22.32
C HIS A 255 -12.31 -19.04 -23.04
N ALA A 256 -12.62 -17.77 -23.17
CA ALA A 256 -11.70 -16.74 -23.64
C ALA A 256 -11.19 -15.96 -22.43
N PHE A 257 -9.90 -16.15 -22.13
CA PHE A 257 -9.22 -15.43 -21.06
C PHE A 257 -8.99 -13.97 -21.45
N ASN A 258 -9.10 -13.07 -20.47
CA ASN A 258 -8.73 -11.69 -20.67
C ASN A 258 -7.27 -11.60 -21.14
N ASN A 259 -7.04 -10.86 -22.24
CA ASN A 259 -5.75 -10.68 -22.94
C ASN A 259 -5.37 -11.74 -23.99
N THR A 260 -6.25 -12.70 -24.33
CA THR A 260 -6.02 -13.59 -25.48
C THR A 260 -7.17 -13.56 -26.48
N ASN A 261 -6.87 -13.23 -27.75
CA ASN A 261 -7.86 -13.33 -28.84
C ASN A 261 -8.22 -14.78 -29.20
N GLN A 262 -7.56 -15.77 -28.60
CA GLN A 262 -7.77 -17.18 -28.84
C GLN A 262 -8.43 -17.83 -27.63
N PRO A 263 -9.67 -18.35 -27.76
CA PRO A 263 -10.30 -19.11 -26.71
C PRO A 263 -9.66 -20.49 -26.57
N THR A 264 -9.78 -21.09 -25.39
CA THR A 264 -9.29 -22.45 -25.08
C THR A 264 -10.42 -23.29 -24.50
N CYS A 265 -10.35 -24.62 -24.68
CA CYS A 265 -11.25 -25.52 -23.99
C CYS A 265 -10.78 -25.77 -22.56
N CYS A 266 -11.64 -25.45 -21.61
CA CYS A 266 -11.47 -25.79 -20.22
C CYS A 266 -12.06 -27.18 -19.95
N CYS A 267 -11.18 -28.13 -19.68
CA CYS A 267 -11.54 -29.54 -19.57
C CYS A 267 -12.04 -29.90 -18.16
N PRO A 268 -13.09 -30.74 -18.05
CA PRO A 268 -13.49 -31.26 -16.77
C PRO A 268 -12.44 -32.23 -16.23
N PHE A 269 -12.48 -32.46 -14.92
CA PHE A 269 -11.66 -33.48 -14.27
C PHE A 269 -11.87 -34.82 -14.98
N GLY A 270 -10.79 -35.51 -15.34
CA GLY A 270 -10.90 -36.70 -16.19
C GLY A 270 -10.33 -36.54 -17.59
N PHE A 271 -10.25 -35.31 -18.12
CA PHE A 271 -10.02 -35.07 -19.53
C PHE A 271 -8.92 -34.06 -19.80
N THR A 272 -8.29 -34.17 -20.97
CA THR A 272 -7.17 -33.33 -21.40
C THR A 272 -7.12 -33.21 -22.94
N GLY A 273 -6.18 -32.41 -23.44
CA GLY A 273 -6.03 -32.06 -24.85
C GLY A 273 -6.65 -30.70 -25.17
N LEU A 274 -6.28 -30.16 -26.34
CA LEU A 274 -6.72 -28.81 -26.79
C LEU A 274 -8.25 -28.67 -26.85
N ASN A 275 -8.95 -29.77 -27.14
CA ASN A 275 -10.41 -29.82 -27.25
C ASN A 275 -11.02 -30.74 -26.16
N CYS A 276 -10.27 -31.10 -25.13
CA CYS A 276 -10.69 -32.07 -24.10
C CYS A 276 -11.04 -33.46 -24.64
N GLN A 277 -10.44 -33.86 -25.76
CA GLN A 277 -10.77 -35.12 -26.46
C GLN A 277 -10.17 -36.38 -25.83
N TYR A 278 -9.17 -36.24 -24.96
CA TYR A 278 -8.43 -37.38 -24.40
C TYR A 278 -8.76 -37.56 -22.92
N LEU A 279 -8.76 -38.82 -22.45
CA LEU A 279 -8.76 -39.11 -21.03
C LEU A 279 -7.41 -38.69 -20.42
N SER A 280 -7.46 -37.99 -19.30
CA SER A 280 -6.27 -37.67 -18.52
C SER A 280 -5.68 -38.95 -17.96
N THR A 281 -4.36 -39.12 -18.12
CA THR A 281 -3.58 -40.23 -17.59
C THR A 281 -3.65 -40.32 -16.06
N CYS A 282 -3.90 -39.19 -15.39
CA CYS A 282 -4.09 -39.14 -13.93
C CYS A 282 -5.49 -39.58 -13.48
N SER A 283 -6.44 -39.77 -14.39
CA SER A 283 -7.82 -40.13 -14.06
C SER A 283 -8.08 -41.63 -14.17
N ILE A 284 -7.09 -42.41 -14.61
CA ILE A 284 -7.16 -43.87 -14.77
C ILE A 284 -6.58 -44.55 -13.51
N ASN A 285 -7.28 -44.53 -12.37
CA ASN A 285 -6.86 -45.21 -11.13
C ASN A 285 -5.37 -45.01 -10.72
N VAL A 286 -4.73 -43.91 -11.16
CA VAL A 286 -3.33 -43.63 -10.85
C VAL A 286 -3.28 -43.01 -9.47
N THR A 287 -2.82 -43.81 -8.50
CA THR A 287 -2.58 -43.33 -7.14
C THR A 287 -1.07 -43.19 -6.96
N CYS A 288 -0.58 -41.95 -6.92
CA CYS A 288 0.81 -41.72 -6.55
C CYS A 288 1.00 -42.07 -5.07
N LEU A 289 1.97 -42.94 -4.77
CA LEU A 289 2.25 -43.38 -3.41
C LEU A 289 2.79 -42.24 -2.54
N ASN A 290 2.78 -42.44 -1.21
CA ASN A 290 3.32 -41.49 -0.23
C ASN A 290 2.71 -40.07 -0.31
N GLY A 291 1.44 -39.98 -0.71
CA GLY A 291 0.75 -38.69 -0.85
C GLY A 291 1.24 -37.84 -2.03
N GLY A 292 1.89 -38.45 -3.03
CA GLY A 292 2.30 -37.74 -4.24
C GLY A 292 1.13 -37.19 -5.05
N LEU A 293 1.36 -36.10 -5.77
CA LEU A 293 0.38 -35.48 -6.68
C LEU A 293 0.61 -36.00 -8.11
N CYS A 294 -0.45 -36.51 -8.74
CA CYS A 294 -0.39 -36.91 -10.14
C CYS A 294 -0.55 -35.68 -11.06
N ASN A 295 0.45 -35.44 -11.90
CA ASN A 295 0.43 -34.39 -12.91
C ASN A 295 0.40 -35.01 -14.32
N PRO A 296 -0.64 -34.75 -15.14
CA PRO A 296 -0.64 -35.21 -16.53
C PRO A 296 0.43 -34.45 -17.33
N SER A 297 1.04 -35.12 -18.30
CA SER A 297 2.11 -34.56 -19.15
C SER A 297 1.98 -35.06 -20.58
N TYR A 298 2.57 -34.32 -21.53
CA TYR A 298 2.53 -34.62 -22.97
C TYR A 298 3.94 -34.62 -23.54
N ASP A 299 4.32 -35.70 -24.23
CA ASP A 299 5.57 -35.78 -24.96
C ASP A 299 5.33 -35.41 -26.44
N PRO A 300 5.86 -34.27 -26.91
CA PRO A 300 5.67 -33.83 -28.29
C PRO A 300 6.37 -34.72 -29.32
N LEU A 301 7.39 -35.49 -28.95
CA LEU A 301 8.12 -36.37 -29.87
C LEU A 301 7.36 -37.67 -30.13
N SER A 302 6.86 -38.31 -29.07
CA SER A 302 6.06 -39.54 -29.18
C SER A 302 4.56 -39.29 -29.35
N ARG A 303 4.11 -38.01 -29.33
CA ARG A 303 2.70 -37.60 -29.38
C ARG A 303 1.82 -38.34 -28.39
N SER A 304 2.37 -38.65 -27.22
CA SER A 304 1.74 -39.50 -26.21
C SER A 304 1.55 -38.75 -24.90
N TYR A 305 0.39 -38.94 -24.28
CA TYR A 305 0.11 -38.45 -22.93
C TYR A 305 0.61 -39.47 -21.91
N TYR A 306 1.27 -38.99 -20.86
CA TYR A 306 1.75 -39.79 -19.73
C TYR A 306 1.46 -39.04 -18.42
N TYR A 307 1.81 -39.61 -17.27
CA TYR A 307 1.67 -38.96 -15.97
C TYR A 307 3.00 -38.90 -15.24
N VAL A 308 3.14 -37.91 -14.37
CA VAL A 308 4.29 -37.72 -13.48
C VAL A 308 3.76 -37.64 -12.06
N CYS A 309 4.25 -38.53 -11.19
CA CYS A 309 3.99 -38.42 -9.76
C CYS A 309 4.99 -37.46 -9.12
N SER A 310 4.48 -36.37 -8.56
CA SER A 310 5.27 -35.37 -7.85
C SER A 310 5.23 -35.71 -6.37
N CYS A 311 6.36 -36.15 -5.82
CA CYS A 311 6.44 -36.51 -4.41
C CYS A 311 6.28 -35.28 -3.52
N ALA A 312 5.61 -35.46 -2.37
CA ALA A 312 5.68 -34.48 -1.30
C ALA A 312 7.13 -34.37 -0.78
N ILE A 313 7.52 -33.19 -0.31
CA ILE A 313 8.82 -33.00 0.35
C ILE A 313 8.81 -33.84 1.64
N GLY A 314 9.67 -34.85 1.69
CA GLY A 314 9.87 -35.79 2.78
C GLY A 314 11.31 -36.29 2.78
#